data_AF-A0A645HRQ8-F1
#
_entry.id   AF-A0A645HRQ8-F1
#
_cell.length_a   1.000
_cell.length_b   1.000
_cell.length_c   1.000
_cell.angle_alpha   90.00
_cell.angle_beta   90.00
_cell.angle_gamma   90.00
#
_symmetry.space_group_name_H-M   'P 1'
#
loop_
_entity.id
_entity.type
_entity.pdbx_description
1 polymer ?
#
loop_
_entity_poly.entity_id
_entity_poly.type
_entity_poly.pdbx_seq_one_letter_code
_entity_poly.pdbx_strand_id
1 'polypeptide(L)'
;MLAGAVEPLQLALALPAGICGYVARSLPKAAALLQSAAETGTLHKLLAPPAAAAPADEFQFDFGAPMPPQQYSALLDELCSCRYLADKLALAQQQITSLTDFSNLLLDAELEDDELAAFVALLGPAELAALHALWPDDETGETAELRTARAITARIATLPGPDAQWVEAAAAKLAQQSDPLCPVQD
;
A
#
# COMPACT_ATOMS: atom_id res chain seq x y z
N MET A 1 2.12 -3.09 -46.03
CA MET A 1 2.61 -1.87 -45.37
C MET A 1 3.42 -2.22 -44.12
N LEU A 2 4.66 -2.71 -44.28
CA LEU A 2 5.57 -3.03 -43.16
C LEU A 2 7.03 -2.61 -43.43
N ALA A 3 7.31 -2.04 -44.61
CA ALA A 3 8.67 -1.64 -45.00
C ALA A 3 9.22 -0.48 -44.16
N GLY A 4 8.35 0.36 -43.59
CA GLY A 4 8.74 1.48 -42.71
C GLY A 4 9.02 1.08 -41.25
N ALA A 5 8.83 -0.18 -40.86
CA ALA A 5 9.04 -0.63 -39.48
C ALA A 5 10.49 -1.07 -39.19
N VAL A 6 11.34 -1.15 -40.22
CA VAL A 6 12.73 -1.62 -40.10
C VAL A 6 13.61 -0.57 -39.42
N GLU A 7 13.38 0.71 -39.72
CA GLU A 7 14.12 1.84 -39.16
C GLU A 7 13.89 2.02 -37.64
N PRO A 8 12.64 2.02 -37.11
CA PRO A 8 12.42 2.07 -35.66
C PRO A 8 12.93 0.81 -34.94
N LEU A 9 12.87 -0.38 -35.56
CA LEU A 9 13.43 -1.60 -34.99
C LEU A 9 14.96 -1.59 -34.96
N GLN A 10 15.61 -1.02 -35.98
CA GLN A 10 17.06 -0.87 -36.01
C GLN A 10 17.54 0.06 -34.88
N LEU A 11 16.80 1.14 -34.63
CA LEU A 11 17.10 2.08 -33.54
C LEU A 11 16.86 1.45 -32.17
N ALA A 12 15.72 0.77 -31.98
CA ALA A 12 15.34 0.19 -30.69
C ALA A 12 16.23 -1.00 -30.27
N LEU A 13 16.72 -1.79 -31.23
CA LEU A 13 17.51 -3.01 -30.98
C LEU A 13 19.00 -2.85 -31.34
N ALA A 14 19.44 -1.64 -31.70
CA ALA A 14 20.80 -1.32 -32.13
C ALA A 14 21.37 -2.29 -33.19
N LEU A 15 20.56 -2.65 -34.19
CA LEU A 15 20.90 -3.71 -35.15
C LEU A 15 21.97 -3.26 -36.16
N PRO A 16 22.97 -4.11 -36.47
CA PRO A 16 23.95 -3.86 -37.53
C PRO A 16 23.29 -3.75 -38.92
N ALA A 17 23.77 -2.82 -39.75
CA ALA A 17 23.23 -2.57 -41.10
C ALA A 17 23.16 -3.82 -42.01
N GLY A 18 24.06 -4.80 -41.81
CA GLY A 18 24.05 -6.06 -42.55
C GLY A 18 22.85 -6.97 -42.25
N ILE A 19 22.20 -6.81 -41.08
CA ILE A 19 21.07 -7.63 -40.64
C ILE A 19 19.73 -6.98 -41.04
N CYS A 20 19.70 -5.66 -41.27
CA CYS A 20 18.49 -4.93 -41.67
C CYS A 20 17.86 -5.49 -42.95
N GLY A 21 18.66 -5.91 -43.93
CA GLY A 21 18.17 -6.53 -45.16
C GLY A 21 17.57 -7.93 -44.95
N TYR A 22 17.99 -8.65 -43.91
CA TYR A 22 17.38 -9.92 -43.51
C TYR A 22 16.06 -9.68 -42.78
N VAL A 23 16.07 -8.76 -41.82
CA VAL A 23 14.88 -8.36 -41.04
C VAL A 23 13.79 -7.83 -41.95
N ALA A 24 14.10 -6.94 -42.90
CA ALA A 24 13.13 -6.42 -43.87
C ALA A 24 12.44 -7.52 -44.69
N ARG A 25 13.14 -8.62 -44.97
CA ARG A 25 12.62 -9.76 -45.73
C ARG A 25 11.85 -10.77 -44.87
N SER A 26 12.19 -10.88 -43.59
CA SER A 26 11.50 -11.77 -42.65
C SER A 26 10.29 -11.13 -41.97
N LEU A 27 10.24 -9.80 -41.88
CA LEU A 27 9.16 -9.06 -41.19
C LEU A 27 7.77 -9.36 -41.75
N PRO A 28 7.56 -9.42 -43.09
CA PRO A 28 6.25 -9.79 -43.63
C PRO A 28 5.86 -11.24 -43.27
N LYS A 29 6.83 -12.15 -43.17
CA LYS A 29 6.60 -13.55 -42.80
C LYS A 29 6.23 -13.68 -41.32
N ALA A 30 6.93 -12.94 -40.45
CA ALA A 30 6.62 -12.87 -39.03
C ALA A 30 5.23 -12.26 -38.79
N ALA A 31 4.89 -11.19 -39.50
CA ALA A 31 3.57 -10.56 -39.41
C ALA A 31 2.45 -11.49 -39.87
N ALA A 32 2.63 -12.21 -40.99
CA ALA A 32 1.65 -13.20 -41.45
C ALA A 32 1.45 -14.34 -40.45
N LEU A 33 2.53 -14.80 -39.80
CA LEU A 33 2.45 -15.82 -38.75
C LEU A 33 1.71 -15.31 -37.51
N LEU A 34 1.96 -14.08 -37.06
CA LEU A 34 1.26 -13.48 -35.94
C LEU A 34 -0.22 -13.25 -36.24
N GLN A 35 -0.55 -12.80 -37.46
CA GLN A 35 -1.93 -12.62 -37.90
C GLN A 35 -2.68 -13.96 -37.94
N SER A 36 -2.07 -14.99 -38.52
CA SER A 36 -2.66 -16.33 -38.56
C SER A 36 -2.83 -16.94 -37.16
N ALA A 37 -1.86 -16.72 -36.27
CA ALA A 37 -1.96 -17.17 -34.88
C ALA A 37 -3.04 -16.41 -34.08
N ALA A 38 -3.27 -15.13 -34.41
CA ALA A 38 -4.34 -14.34 -33.81
C ALA A 38 -5.73 -14.85 -34.24
N GLU A 39 -5.91 -15.10 -35.54
CA GLU A 39 -7.16 -15.62 -36.11
C GLU A 39 -7.49 -17.04 -35.63
N THR A 40 -6.47 -17.86 -35.34
CA THR A 40 -6.63 -19.25 -34.86
C THR A 40 -6.59 -19.39 -33.34
N GLY A 41 -6.47 -18.28 -32.58
CA GLY A 41 -6.38 -18.31 -31.12
C GLY A 41 -5.12 -18.98 -30.56
N THR A 42 -4.06 -19.11 -31.36
CA THR A 42 -2.80 -19.79 -31.00
C THR A 42 -1.63 -18.84 -30.70
N LEU A 43 -1.90 -17.54 -30.53
CA LEU A 43 -0.89 -16.51 -30.17
C LEU A 43 -0.03 -16.89 -28.96
N HIS A 44 -0.61 -17.57 -27.96
CA HIS A 44 0.08 -18.07 -26.77
C HIS A 44 1.24 -19.04 -27.06
N LYS A 45 1.30 -19.61 -28.27
CA LYS A 45 2.40 -20.49 -28.72
C LYS A 45 3.57 -19.72 -29.32
N LEU A 46 3.32 -18.50 -29.82
CA LEU A 46 4.32 -17.66 -30.49
C LEU A 46 4.86 -16.55 -29.59
N LEU A 47 4.02 -16.05 -28.68
CA LEU A 47 4.38 -15.05 -27.70
C LEU A 47 4.30 -15.71 -26.33
N ALA A 48 5.43 -15.77 -25.64
CA ALA A 48 5.40 -16.00 -24.22
C ALA A 48 4.53 -14.89 -23.60
N PRO A 49 3.63 -15.20 -22.65
CA PRO A 49 3.01 -14.15 -21.86
C PRO A 49 4.13 -13.30 -21.27
N PRO A 50 3.97 -11.95 -21.20
CA PRO A 50 4.93 -11.12 -20.50
C PRO A 50 5.16 -11.77 -19.15
N ALA A 51 6.42 -12.01 -18.80
CA ALA A 51 6.74 -12.53 -17.48
C ALA A 51 6.00 -11.62 -16.50
N ALA A 52 5.02 -12.17 -15.78
CA ALA A 52 4.41 -11.42 -14.69
C ALA A 52 5.61 -10.91 -13.89
N ALA A 53 5.73 -9.59 -13.76
CA ALA A 53 6.74 -9.03 -12.88
C ALA A 53 6.65 -9.84 -11.60
N ALA A 54 7.77 -10.42 -11.16
CA ALA A 54 7.79 -11.10 -9.87
C ALA A 54 7.07 -10.17 -8.90
N PRO A 55 6.09 -10.65 -8.11
CA PRO A 55 5.40 -9.76 -7.19
C PRO A 55 6.53 -9.06 -6.43
N ALA A 56 6.61 -7.74 -6.59
CA ALA A 56 7.42 -6.99 -5.66
C ALA A 56 6.96 -7.45 -4.27
N ASP A 57 7.87 -7.55 -3.30
CA ASP A 57 7.49 -7.73 -1.90
C ASP A 57 6.68 -6.48 -1.48
N GLU A 58 5.46 -6.35 -2.01
CA GLU A 58 4.51 -5.30 -1.72
C GLU A 58 3.94 -5.68 -0.37
N PHE A 59 4.44 -4.98 0.64
CA PHE A 59 3.79 -4.96 1.93
C PHE A 59 2.45 -4.25 1.75
N GLN A 60 1.38 -5.01 1.51
CA GLN A 60 0.02 -4.46 1.48
C GLN A 60 -0.58 -4.62 2.87
N PHE A 61 -0.94 -3.50 3.50
CA PHE A 61 -1.66 -3.49 4.77
C PHE A 61 -3.11 -3.08 4.52
N ASP A 62 -4.06 -3.93 4.90
CA ASP A 62 -5.49 -3.63 4.82
C ASP A 62 -5.96 -3.08 6.18
N PHE A 63 -6.43 -1.84 6.17
CA PHE A 63 -6.96 -1.18 7.37
C PHE A 63 -8.35 -1.70 7.76
N GLY A 64 -8.99 -2.49 6.90
CA GLY A 64 -10.33 -3.03 7.12
C GLY A 64 -11.43 -2.03 6.79
N ALA A 65 -12.62 -2.56 6.55
CA ALA A 65 -13.79 -1.76 6.19
C ALA A 65 -14.25 -0.90 7.37
N PRO A 66 -14.53 0.40 7.14
CA PRO A 66 -14.99 1.29 8.19
C PRO A 66 -16.40 0.92 8.68
N MET A 67 -16.64 1.18 9.96
CA MET A 67 -17.93 1.06 10.60
C MET A 67 -18.94 2.08 10.01
N PRO A 68 -20.24 1.73 9.94
CA PRO A 68 -21.28 2.69 9.58
C PRO A 68 -21.24 3.94 10.48
N PRO A 69 -21.39 5.16 9.92
CA PRO A 69 -21.23 6.41 10.67
C PRO A 69 -22.10 6.53 11.92
N GLN A 70 -23.32 5.97 11.88
CA GLN A 70 -24.27 5.98 13.00
C GLN A 70 -23.82 5.09 14.16
N GLN A 71 -23.16 3.97 13.86
CA GLN A 71 -22.59 3.09 14.87
C GLN A 71 -21.32 3.72 15.45
N TYR A 72 -20.50 4.33 14.60
CA TYR A 72 -19.29 5.02 15.03
C TYR A 72 -19.61 6.22 15.95
N SER A 73 -20.60 7.04 15.62
CA SER A 73 -21.01 8.14 16.51
C SER A 73 -21.54 7.64 17.85
N ALA A 74 -22.33 6.56 17.85
CA ALA A 74 -22.84 5.97 19.08
C ALA A 74 -21.72 5.40 19.95
N LEU A 75 -20.70 4.79 19.32
CA LEU A 75 -19.50 4.32 19.99
C LEU A 75 -18.75 5.46 20.68
N LEU A 76 -18.53 6.57 19.98
CA LEU A 76 -17.85 7.75 20.54
C LEU A 76 -18.63 8.34 21.72
N ASP A 77 -19.95 8.49 21.59
CA ASP A 77 -20.80 8.98 22.67
C ASP A 77 -20.70 8.08 23.92
N GLU A 78 -20.73 6.76 23.72
CA GLU A 78 -20.62 5.78 24.80
C GLU A 78 -19.23 5.82 25.45
N LEU A 79 -18.17 5.93 24.65
CA LEU A 79 -16.78 6.03 25.12
C LEU A 79 -16.56 7.31 25.93
N CYS A 80 -17.11 8.44 25.48
CA CYS A 80 -17.08 9.72 26.21
C CYS A 80 -17.87 9.66 27.53
N SER A 81 -18.90 8.82 27.61
CA SER A 81 -19.68 8.61 28.84
C SER A 81 -18.99 7.71 29.87
N CYS A 82 -17.99 6.92 29.44
CA CYS A 82 -17.27 6.00 30.31
C CYS A 82 -16.32 6.76 31.25
N ARG A 83 -16.43 6.46 32.55
CA ARG A 83 -15.60 7.09 33.59
C ARG A 83 -14.24 6.42 33.78
N TYR A 84 -14.14 5.13 33.47
CA TYR A 84 -12.95 4.34 33.74
C TYR A 84 -12.28 3.91 32.44
N LEU A 85 -10.95 4.03 32.39
CA LEU A 85 -10.14 3.60 31.25
C LEU A 85 -10.35 2.12 30.90
N ALA A 86 -10.50 1.25 31.92
CA ALA A 86 -10.74 -0.17 31.68
C ALA A 86 -12.02 -0.42 30.88
N ASP A 87 -13.08 0.35 31.15
CA ASP A 87 -14.36 0.25 30.45
C ASP A 87 -14.23 0.79 29.01
N LYS A 88 -13.53 1.92 28.83
CA LYS A 88 -13.22 2.48 27.51
C LYS A 88 -12.47 1.48 26.62
N LEU A 89 -11.45 0.82 27.17
CA LEU A 89 -10.67 -0.20 26.45
C LEU A 89 -11.51 -1.44 26.13
N ALA A 90 -12.33 -1.91 27.08
CA ALA A 90 -13.21 -3.05 26.85
C ALA A 90 -14.24 -2.75 25.74
N LEU A 91 -14.81 -1.55 25.74
CA LEU A 91 -15.75 -1.09 24.72
C LEU A 91 -15.10 -1.01 23.34
N ALA A 92 -13.89 -0.43 23.26
CA ALA A 92 -13.12 -0.37 22.02
C ALA A 92 -12.83 -1.77 21.46
N GLN A 93 -12.38 -2.71 22.30
CA GLN A 93 -12.09 -4.08 21.88
C GLN A 93 -13.34 -4.87 21.45
N GLN A 94 -14.51 -4.55 21.99
CA GLN A 94 -15.75 -5.25 21.65
C GLN A 94 -16.40 -4.74 20.37
N GLN A 95 -16.28 -3.45 20.09
CA GLN A 95 -17.03 -2.82 19.00
C GLN A 95 -16.16 -2.50 17.77
N ILE A 96 -14.86 -2.25 17.94
CA ILE A 96 -13.96 -1.90 16.85
C ILE A 96 -13.41 -3.17 16.21
N THR A 97 -13.67 -3.34 14.91
CA THR A 97 -13.21 -4.51 14.14
C THR A 97 -12.21 -4.16 13.03
N SER A 98 -12.01 -2.87 12.75
CA SER A 98 -11.10 -2.39 11.71
C SER A 98 -10.04 -1.44 12.30
N LEU A 99 -8.86 -1.44 11.70
CA LEU A 99 -7.82 -0.46 12.04
C LEU A 99 -8.24 0.94 11.61
N THR A 100 -9.04 1.08 10.55
CA THR A 100 -9.64 2.36 10.12
C THR A 100 -10.44 3.01 11.25
N ASP A 101 -11.34 2.26 11.88
CA ASP A 101 -12.18 2.79 12.97
C ASP A 101 -11.34 3.06 14.22
N PHE A 102 -10.35 2.20 14.50
CA PHE A 102 -9.42 2.42 15.60
C PHE A 102 -8.59 3.69 15.40
N SER A 103 -8.06 3.90 14.19
CA SER A 103 -7.24 5.05 13.85
C SER A 103 -8.04 6.35 13.96
N ASN A 104 -9.29 6.34 13.50
CA ASN A 104 -10.20 7.49 13.67
C ASN A 104 -10.49 7.74 15.15
N LEU A 105 -10.73 6.68 15.94
CA LEU A 105 -10.99 6.81 17.37
C LEU A 105 -9.82 7.44 18.12
N LEU A 106 -8.58 7.11 17.77
CA LEU A 106 -7.39 7.74 18.38
C LEU A 106 -7.34 9.26 18.14
N LEU A 107 -7.95 9.75 17.06
CA LEU A 107 -8.01 11.18 16.73
C LEU A 107 -9.26 11.86 17.33
N ASP A 108 -10.41 11.18 17.28
CA ASP A 108 -11.71 11.78 17.60
C ASP A 108 -12.08 11.71 19.08
N ALA A 109 -11.59 10.71 19.84
CA ALA A 109 -12.12 10.38 21.16
C ALA A 109 -11.62 11.27 22.33
N GLU A 110 -11.04 12.44 22.04
CA GLU A 110 -10.51 13.40 23.04
C GLU A 110 -9.73 12.74 24.19
N LEU A 111 -8.96 11.68 23.90
CA LEU A 111 -8.26 10.88 24.90
C LEU A 111 -7.18 11.70 25.62
N GLU A 112 -7.07 11.53 26.94
CA GLU A 112 -5.93 12.05 27.69
C GLU A 112 -4.66 11.25 27.34
N ASP A 113 -3.47 11.80 27.62
CA ASP A 113 -2.20 11.16 27.22
C ASP A 113 -2.03 9.73 27.80
N ASP A 114 -2.45 9.52 29.05
CA ASP A 114 -2.41 8.21 29.71
C ASP A 114 -3.40 7.22 29.07
N GLU A 115 -4.57 7.71 28.64
CA GLU A 115 -5.58 6.90 27.96
C GLU A 115 -5.08 6.53 26.56
N LEU A 116 -4.59 7.52 25.81
CA LEU A 116 -4.02 7.33 24.48
C LEU A 116 -2.91 6.28 24.49
N ALA A 117 -1.99 6.35 25.47
CA ALA A 117 -0.94 5.36 25.63
C ALA A 117 -1.49 3.94 25.87
N ALA A 118 -2.57 3.81 26.64
CA ALA A 118 -3.22 2.53 26.90
C ALA A 118 -3.94 1.98 25.66
N PHE A 119 -4.56 2.84 24.85
CA PHE A 119 -5.16 2.45 23.57
C PHE A 119 -4.09 1.99 22.58
N VAL A 120 -3.01 2.76 22.40
CA VAL A 120 -1.88 2.39 21.53
C VAL A 120 -1.22 1.09 22.00
N ALA A 121 -1.23 0.78 23.30
CA ALA A 121 -0.72 -0.48 23.81
C ALA A 121 -1.51 -1.72 23.37
N LEU A 122 -2.75 -1.55 22.89
CA LEU A 122 -3.55 -2.64 22.31
C LEU A 122 -3.09 -3.05 20.91
N LEU A 123 -2.35 -2.18 20.22
CA LEU A 123 -1.87 -2.42 18.87
C LEU A 123 -0.71 -3.41 18.86
N GLY A 124 -0.76 -4.35 17.93
CA GLY A 124 0.35 -5.25 17.63
C GLY A 124 1.40 -4.57 16.73
N PRO A 125 2.51 -5.27 16.45
CA PRO A 125 3.59 -4.72 15.63
C PRO A 125 3.11 -4.32 14.22
N ALA A 126 2.22 -5.09 13.61
CA ALA A 126 1.74 -4.83 12.26
C ALA A 126 0.89 -3.56 12.20
N GLU A 127 -0.04 -3.37 13.15
CA GLU A 127 -0.84 -2.15 13.21
C GLU A 127 0.02 -0.93 13.56
N LEU A 128 1.01 -1.08 14.45
CA LEU A 128 1.95 0.00 14.76
C LEU A 128 2.75 0.44 13.52
N ALA A 129 3.19 -0.52 12.68
CA ALA A 129 3.90 -0.19 11.43
C ALA A 129 3.00 0.57 10.46
N ALA A 130 1.73 0.15 10.32
CA ALA A 130 0.76 0.80 9.45
C ALA A 130 0.46 2.23 9.90
N LEU A 131 0.20 2.45 11.19
CA LEU A 131 -0.09 3.78 11.72
C LEU A 131 1.15 4.69 11.75
N HIS A 132 2.34 4.15 12.00
CA HIS A 132 3.58 4.92 11.96
C HIS A 132 3.92 5.40 10.54
N ALA A 133 3.57 4.63 9.51
CA ALA A 133 3.69 5.05 8.12
C ALA A 133 2.66 6.15 7.75
N LEU A 134 1.48 6.14 8.37
CA LEU A 134 0.41 7.11 8.12
C LEU A 134 0.65 8.45 8.82
N TRP A 135 1.14 8.42 10.06
CA TRP A 135 1.43 9.61 10.86
C TRP A 135 2.90 9.63 11.30
N PRO A 136 3.81 10.06 10.42
CA PRO A 136 5.20 10.26 10.79
C PRO A 136 5.30 11.37 11.85
N ASP A 137 6.23 11.22 12.81
CA ASP A 137 6.51 12.23 13.82
C ASP A 137 7.42 13.34 13.24
N ASP A 138 6.91 14.08 12.26
CA ASP A 138 7.65 15.08 11.49
C ASP A 138 7.27 16.55 11.79
N GLU A 139 6.55 16.78 12.90
CA GLU A 139 6.05 18.08 13.36
C GLU A 139 5.06 18.78 12.40
N THR A 140 4.62 18.15 11.29
CA THR A 140 3.77 18.80 10.28
C THR A 140 2.25 18.59 10.42
N GLY A 141 1.82 17.69 11.32
CA GLY A 141 0.41 17.33 11.51
C GLY A 141 -0.41 18.24 12.44
N GLU A 142 -1.71 17.94 12.54
CA GLU A 142 -2.59 18.58 13.54
C GLU A 142 -2.23 18.16 14.98
N THR A 143 -2.72 18.90 15.99
CA THR A 143 -2.34 18.62 17.39
C THR A 143 -2.71 17.20 17.83
N ALA A 144 -3.85 16.68 17.37
CA ALA A 144 -4.28 15.31 17.65
C ALA A 144 -3.39 14.27 16.94
N GLU A 145 -3.11 14.47 15.65
CA GLU A 145 -2.23 13.60 14.87
C GLU A 145 -0.81 13.55 15.46
N LEU A 146 -0.25 14.69 15.84
CA LEU A 146 1.06 14.77 16.49
C LEU A 146 1.09 14.05 17.83
N ARG A 147 0.03 14.18 18.66
CA ARG A 147 -0.08 13.44 19.92
C ARG A 147 -0.13 11.94 19.67
N THR A 148 -0.91 11.50 18.70
CA THR A 148 -1.03 10.08 18.32
C THR A 148 0.26 9.53 17.74
N ALA A 149 0.92 10.26 16.83
CA ALA A 149 2.22 9.90 16.27
C ALA A 149 3.28 9.71 17.37
N ARG A 150 3.35 10.64 18.33
CA ARG A 150 4.26 10.54 19.48
C ARG A 150 3.96 9.33 20.36
N ALA A 151 2.68 9.05 20.63
CA ALA A 151 2.29 7.89 21.42
C ALA A 151 2.67 6.56 20.72
N ILE A 152 2.50 6.49 19.39
CA ILE A 152 2.93 5.34 18.57
C ILE A 152 4.45 5.19 18.63
N THR A 153 5.21 6.25 18.37
CA THR A 153 6.69 6.22 18.44
C THR A 153 7.18 5.80 19.82
N ALA A 154 6.59 6.33 20.88
CA ALA A 154 6.90 5.93 22.26
C ALA A 154 6.61 4.44 22.49
N ARG A 155 5.49 3.91 21.96
CA ARG A 155 5.16 2.50 22.05
C ARG A 155 6.18 1.63 21.31
N ILE A 156 6.56 2.00 20.09
CA ILE A 156 7.56 1.27 19.30
C ILE A 156 8.88 1.16 20.05
N ALA A 157 9.33 2.24 20.71
CA ALA A 157 10.55 2.24 21.52
C ALA A 157 10.53 1.29 22.73
N THR A 158 9.34 0.87 23.18
CA THR A 158 9.19 -0.12 24.28
C THR A 158 9.13 -1.57 23.80
N LEU A 159 9.06 -1.81 22.49
CA LEU A 159 9.05 -3.16 21.93
C LEU A 159 10.43 -3.84 22.08
N PRO A 160 10.47 -5.18 22.10
CA PRO A 160 11.72 -5.91 21.96
C PRO A 160 12.48 -5.45 20.70
N GLY A 161 13.80 -5.34 20.78
CA GLY A 161 14.66 -4.89 19.67
C GLY A 161 14.33 -5.48 18.28
N PRO A 162 14.09 -6.81 18.11
CA PRO A 162 13.73 -7.35 16.80
C PRO A 162 12.35 -6.86 16.31
N ASP A 163 11.39 -6.68 17.21
CA ASP A 163 10.04 -6.21 16.86
C ASP A 163 10.08 -4.74 16.48
N ALA A 164 10.77 -3.90 17.26
CA ALA A 164 10.95 -2.48 16.94
C ALA A 164 11.60 -2.26 15.56
N GLN A 165 12.68 -2.99 15.27
CA GLN A 165 13.36 -2.93 13.96
C GLN A 165 12.45 -3.38 12.82
N TRP A 166 11.64 -4.42 13.05
CA TRP A 166 10.69 -4.89 12.06
C TRP A 166 9.61 -3.83 11.78
N VAL A 167 9.07 -3.20 12.83
CA VAL A 167 8.05 -2.15 12.71
C VAL A 167 8.58 -0.96 11.92
N GLU A 168 9.77 -0.46 12.24
CA GLU A 168 10.39 0.66 11.52
C GLU A 168 10.62 0.32 10.04
N ALA A 169 11.14 -0.88 9.75
CA ALA A 169 11.39 -1.32 8.38
C ALA A 169 10.08 -1.50 7.58
N ALA A 170 9.03 -2.04 8.21
CA ALA A 170 7.73 -2.20 7.59
C ALA A 170 7.05 -0.84 7.33
N ALA A 171 7.11 0.08 8.30
CA ALA A 171 6.58 1.43 8.15
C ALA A 171 7.28 2.20 7.02
N ALA A 172 8.61 2.11 6.94
CA ALA A 172 9.38 2.75 5.86
C ALA A 172 9.01 2.21 4.46
N LYS A 173 8.73 0.91 4.35
CA LYS A 173 8.25 0.30 3.10
C LYS A 173 6.84 0.78 2.73
N LEU A 174 5.92 0.82 3.71
CA LEU A 174 4.56 1.30 3.51
C LEU A 174 4.54 2.78 3.09
N ALA A 175 5.34 3.64 3.74
CA ALA A 175 5.43 5.05 3.40
C ALA A 175 5.96 5.30 1.97
N GLN A 176 6.86 4.45 1.47
CA GLN A 176 7.37 4.52 0.09
C GLN A 176 6.31 4.11 -0.96
N GLN A 177 5.29 3.34 -0.57
CA GLN A 177 4.19 2.92 -1.44
C GLN A 177 3.03 3.93 -1.45
N SER A 178 2.94 4.76 -0.41
CA SER A 178 1.94 5.81 -0.25
C SER A 178 2.26 7.11 -1.01
N ASP A 179 3.29 7.16 -1.87
CA ASP A 179 3.58 8.31 -2.75
C ASP A 179 2.82 8.18 -4.09
N PRO A 180 1.69 8.88 -4.30
CA PRO A 180 0.88 8.79 -5.49
C PRO A 180 1.00 10.12 -6.26
N LEU A 181 2.21 10.54 -6.63
CA LEU A 181 2.42 11.66 -7.58
C LEU A 181 2.86 11.21 -8.98
N CYS A 182 2.53 9.98 -9.38
CA CYS A 182 2.43 9.62 -10.79
C CYS A 182 0.97 9.31 -11.15
N PRO A 183 0.27 10.21 -11.87
CA PRO A 183 -1.05 9.90 -12.38
C PRO A 183 -0.92 8.75 -13.40
N VAL A 184 -1.62 7.66 -13.13
CA VAL A 184 -2.01 6.70 -14.17
C VAL A 184 -2.88 7.49 -15.15
N GLN A 185 -2.30 7.83 -16.30
CA GLN A 185 -3.06 8.39 -17.41
C GLN A 185 -3.77 7.24 -18.10
N ASP A 186 -5.09 7.15 -17.89
CA ASP A 186 -6.03 6.53 -18.85
C ASP A 186 -6.28 7.48 -20.02
#